data_AF-A0A960YVS7-F1
#
_entry.id   AF-A0A960YVS7-F1
#
_cell.length_a   1.000
_cell.length_b   1.000
_cell.length_c   1.000
_cell.angle_alpha   90.00
_cell.angle_beta   90.00
_cell.angle_gamma   90.00
#
_symmetry.space_group_name_H-M   'P 1'
#
loop_
_entity.id
_entity.type
_entity.pdbx_description
1 polymer ?
#
loop_
_entity_poly.entity_id
_entity_poly.type
_entity_poly.pdbx_seq_one_letter_code
_entity_poly.pdbx_strand_id
1 'polypeptide(L)'
;MSNFKKIALIFIIIISYNCKKKDKEIPLLKDYDTKQLIGTWDIIPSKGERIVFEPGNKVRIIDENGDPATVYVKSDKNGIRFLKAKNDITPIGYFLFTEKKKDLWSGIWKKEVVRMEKEITRKKSILE
;
A
#
# COMPACT_ATOMS: atom_id res chain seq x y z
N MET A 1 26.17 -1.28 -51.59
CA MET A 1 25.18 -1.42 -50.50
C MET A 1 25.17 -0.11 -49.71
N SER A 2 24.11 0.70 -49.85
CA SER A 2 24.07 2.12 -49.44
C SER A 2 24.37 2.35 -47.96
N ASN A 3 25.19 3.37 -47.64
CA ASN A 3 25.58 3.78 -46.28
C ASN A 3 24.37 3.98 -45.34
N PHE A 4 23.21 4.31 -45.91
CA PHE A 4 21.95 4.45 -45.18
C PHE A 4 21.48 3.15 -44.51
N LYS A 5 21.67 1.99 -45.17
CA LYS A 5 21.27 0.68 -44.60
C LYS A 5 22.14 0.28 -43.40
N LYS A 6 23.42 0.68 -43.38
CA LYS A 6 24.33 0.41 -42.25
C LYS A 6 23.98 1.27 -41.03
N ILE A 7 23.65 2.54 -41.24
CA ILE A 7 23.26 3.46 -40.16
C ILE A 7 21.94 3.01 -39.52
N ALA A 8 20.95 2.63 -40.32
CA ALA A 8 19.67 2.12 -39.83
C ALA A 8 19.84 0.86 -38.96
N LEU A 9 20.71 -0.07 -39.36
CA LEU A 9 20.97 -1.30 -38.61
C LEU A 9 21.61 -1.01 -37.24
N ILE A 10 22.55 -0.07 -37.18
CA ILE A 10 23.20 0.35 -35.93
C ILE A 10 22.18 0.99 -34.98
N PHE A 11 21.29 1.85 -35.48
CA PHE A 11 20.23 2.45 -34.66
C PHE A 11 19.26 1.40 -34.11
N ILE A 12 18.85 0.41 -34.92
CA ILE A 12 17.98 -0.68 -34.47
C ILE A 12 18.67 -1.51 -33.38
N ILE A 13 19.96 -1.81 -33.52
CA ILE A 13 20.73 -2.54 -32.51
C ILE A 13 20.82 -1.74 -31.19
N ILE A 14 21.09 -0.43 -31.25
CA ILE A 14 21.18 0.44 -30.06
C ILE A 14 19.83 0.55 -29.34
N ILE A 15 18.72 0.68 -30.06
CA ILE A 15 17.36 0.70 -29.48
C ILE A 15 17.03 -0.65 -28.85
N SER A 16 17.36 -1.76 -29.54
CA SER A 16 17.16 -3.12 -29.03
C SER A 16 17.98 -3.40 -27.76
N TYR A 17 19.21 -2.90 -27.71
CA TYR A 17 20.11 -3.06 -26.56
C TYR A 17 19.67 -2.22 -25.35
N ASN A 18 19.11 -1.03 -25.58
CA ASN A 18 18.52 -0.21 -24.52
C ASN A 18 17.18 -0.77 -23.99
N CYS A 19 16.39 -1.44 -24.83
CA CYS A 19 15.13 -2.06 -24.41
C CYS A 19 15.33 -3.29 -23.50
N LYS A 20 16.43 -4.04 -23.67
CA LYS A 20 16.70 -5.25 -22.85
C LYS A 20 17.22 -4.97 -21.43
N LYS A 21 17.46 -3.71 -21.04
CA LYS A 21 18.16 -3.38 -19.79
C LYS A 21 17.29 -2.72 -18.70
N LYS A 22 16.00 -3.07 -18.63
CA LYS A 22 15.10 -2.58 -17.58
C LYS A 22 14.23 -3.61 -16.85
N ASP A 23 14.54 -4.90 -16.96
CA ASP A 23 14.08 -5.87 -15.96
C ASP A 23 15.13 -5.98 -14.85
N LYS A 24 15.38 -4.85 -14.16
CA LYS A 24 15.92 -4.97 -12.80
C LYS A 24 14.75 -5.48 -11.99
N GLU A 25 14.78 -6.77 -11.65
CA GLU A 25 13.98 -7.33 -10.57
C GLU A 25 14.00 -6.30 -9.44
N ILE A 26 12.84 -5.68 -9.21
CA ILE A 26 12.66 -4.75 -8.10
C ILE A 26 13.08 -5.56 -6.89
N PRO A 27 14.11 -5.13 -6.12
CA PRO A 27 14.51 -5.86 -4.94
C PRO A 27 13.25 -6.04 -4.11
N LEU A 28 12.86 -7.30 -3.84
CA LEU A 28 11.75 -7.64 -2.95
C LEU A 28 11.94 -6.79 -1.71
N LEU A 29 11.15 -5.72 -1.63
CA LEU A 29 11.26 -4.76 -0.56
C LEU A 29 10.98 -5.57 0.69
N LYS A 30 11.94 -5.61 1.63
CA LYS A 30 11.76 -6.28 2.93
C LYS A 30 10.34 -5.99 3.39
N ASP A 31 9.53 -7.05 3.53
CA ASP A 31 8.14 -6.94 3.95
C ASP A 31 8.09 -5.94 5.10
N TYR A 32 7.40 -4.82 4.88
CA TYR A 32 7.25 -3.79 5.90
C TYR A 32 6.75 -4.46 7.17
N ASP A 33 7.44 -4.22 8.29
CA ASP A 33 7.08 -4.84 9.56
C ASP A 33 5.76 -4.21 10.08
N THR A 34 4.65 -4.84 9.71
CA THR A 34 3.30 -4.49 10.14
C THR A 34 3.10 -4.67 11.64
N LYS A 35 4.08 -5.22 12.39
CA LYS A 35 3.98 -5.34 13.86
C LYS A 35 3.69 -4.02 14.56
N GLN A 36 4.22 -2.91 14.05
CA GLN A 36 3.94 -1.57 14.61
C GLN A 36 2.49 -1.14 14.42
N LEU A 37 1.83 -1.67 13.39
CA LEU A 37 0.44 -1.37 13.04
C LEU A 37 -0.55 -2.25 13.80
N ILE A 38 -0.11 -3.31 14.49
CA ILE A 38 -1.01 -4.20 15.25
C ILE A 38 -1.95 -3.38 16.14
N GLY A 39 -3.24 -3.71 16.03
CA GLY A 39 -4.34 -3.02 16.71
C GLY A 39 -5.45 -2.58 15.74
N THR A 40 -6.44 -1.89 16.29
CA THR A 40 -7.56 -1.30 15.55
C THR A 40 -7.22 0.14 15.19
N TRP A 41 -7.55 0.53 13.96
CA TRP A 41 -7.38 1.88 13.44
C TRP A 41 -8.68 2.35 12.82
N ASP A 42 -9.13 3.54 13.18
CA ASP A 42 -10.30 4.18 12.58
C ASP A 42 -9.87 4.93 11.32
N ILE A 43 -10.70 4.92 10.27
CA ILE A 43 -10.49 5.70 9.05
C ILE A 43 -11.32 6.98 9.12
N ILE A 44 -10.70 8.14 8.92
CA ILE A 44 -11.32 9.47 9.10
C ILE A 44 -10.97 10.41 7.93
N PRO A 45 -11.95 11.10 7.31
CA PRO A 45 -13.37 10.88 7.44
C PRO A 45 -13.73 9.56 6.75
N SER A 46 -14.44 8.67 7.44
CA SER A 46 -15.12 7.53 6.82
C SER A 46 -16.42 7.29 7.58
N LYS A 47 -17.27 6.42 7.04
CA LYS A 47 -18.53 6.03 7.69
C LYS A 47 -18.31 5.02 8.83
N GLY A 48 -17.32 5.24 9.69
CA GLY A 48 -17.03 4.33 10.80
C GLY A 48 -16.31 3.03 10.39
N GLU A 49 -15.63 3.03 9.25
CA GLU A 49 -14.80 1.89 8.85
C GLU A 49 -13.56 1.80 9.72
N ARG A 50 -13.20 0.57 10.10
CA ARG A 50 -12.02 0.27 10.92
C ARG A 50 -11.11 -0.74 10.25
N ILE A 51 -9.81 -0.59 10.45
CA ILE A 51 -8.79 -1.52 10.01
C ILE A 51 -8.21 -2.23 11.24
N VAL A 52 -8.32 -3.55 11.28
CA VAL A 52 -7.73 -4.40 12.32
C VAL A 52 -6.49 -5.08 11.74
N PHE A 53 -5.33 -4.64 12.19
CA PHE A 53 -4.05 -5.27 11.85
C PHE A 53 -3.75 -6.41 12.82
N GLU A 54 -3.59 -7.60 12.26
CA GLU A 54 -3.19 -8.80 12.99
C GLU A 54 -1.70 -9.11 12.73
N PRO A 55 -1.06 -9.95 13.56
CA PRO A 55 0.27 -10.44 13.26
C PRO A 55 0.36 -11.07 11.85
N GLY A 56 1.33 -10.62 11.05
CA GLY A 56 1.53 -11.06 9.67
C GLY A 56 0.94 -10.12 8.62
N ASN A 57 0.48 -10.68 7.49
CA ASN A 57 0.06 -9.90 6.31
C ASN A 57 -1.46 -9.90 6.09
N LYS A 58 -2.23 -10.42 7.06
CA LYS A 58 -3.68 -10.42 7.03
C LYS A 58 -4.19 -9.22 7.79
N VAL A 59 -5.12 -8.50 7.16
CA VAL A 59 -5.79 -7.36 7.76
C VAL A 59 -7.28 -7.52 7.53
N ARG A 60 -8.07 -7.15 8.54
CA ARG A 60 -9.53 -7.13 8.42
C ARG A 60 -10.00 -5.70 8.36
N ILE A 61 -10.93 -5.42 7.45
CA ILE A 61 -11.70 -4.19 7.46
C ILE A 61 -13.03 -4.53 8.10
N ILE A 62 -13.45 -3.74 9.08
CA ILE A 62 -14.79 -3.77 9.63
C ILE A 62 -15.50 -2.56 9.03
N ASP A 63 -16.61 -2.79 8.34
CA ASP A 63 -17.39 -1.71 7.74
C ASP A 63 -18.33 -1.03 8.75
N GLU A 64 -19.15 -0.11 8.25
CA GLU A 64 -20.12 0.65 9.06
C GLU A 64 -21.18 -0.22 9.75
N ASN A 65 -21.45 -1.42 9.22
CA ASN A 65 -22.42 -2.38 9.77
C ASN A 65 -21.77 -3.36 10.75
N GLY A 66 -20.45 -3.33 10.89
CA GLY A 66 -19.70 -4.29 11.70
C GLY A 66 -19.29 -5.55 10.94
N ASP A 67 -19.51 -5.61 9.63
CA ASP A 67 -19.21 -6.79 8.82
C ASP A 67 -17.71 -6.85 8.50
N PRO A 68 -17.02 -7.97 8.82
CA PRO A 68 -15.60 -8.11 8.58
C PRO A 68 -15.31 -8.59 7.14
N ALA A 69 -14.41 -7.89 6.45
CA ALA A 69 -13.83 -8.30 5.18
C ALA A 69 -12.32 -8.50 5.30
N THR A 70 -11.80 -9.62 4.80
CA THR A 70 -10.34 -9.84 4.74
C THR A 70 -9.75 -9.09 3.55
N VAL A 71 -8.65 -8.37 3.81
CA VAL A 71 -7.85 -7.72 2.79
C VAL A 71 -6.37 -8.06 2.95
N TYR A 72 -5.63 -7.86 1.87
CA TYR A 72 -4.21 -8.15 1.82
C TYR A 72 -3.42 -6.84 1.81
N VAL A 73 -2.38 -6.78 2.65
CA VAL A 73 -1.46 -5.65 2.66
C VAL A 73 -0.21 -6.00 1.88
N LYS A 74 0.20 -5.09 0.99
CA LYS A 74 1.53 -5.11 0.37
C LYS A 74 2.21 -3.79 0.64
N SER A 75 3.51 -3.84 0.88
CA SER A 75 4.33 -2.63 1.04
C SER A 75 5.15 -2.37 -0.21
N ASP A 76 5.39 -1.09 -0.48
CA ASP A 76 6.36 -0.63 -1.45
C ASP A 76 7.28 0.43 -0.81
N LYS A 77 8.18 1.01 -1.60
CA LYS A 77 9.15 2.01 -1.09
C LYS A 77 8.50 3.28 -0.51
N ASN A 78 7.24 3.56 -0.83
CA ASN A 78 6.55 4.80 -0.50
C ASN A 78 5.47 4.59 0.56
N GLY A 79 4.92 3.38 0.71
CA GLY A 79 3.79 3.16 1.62
C GLY A 79 3.23 1.74 1.67
N ILE A 80 2.03 1.63 2.24
CA ILE A 80 1.26 0.37 2.36
C ILE A 80 -0.01 0.41 1.51
N ARG A 81 -0.22 -0.63 0.70
CA ARG A 81 -1.36 -0.83 -0.18
C ARG A 81 -2.29 -1.88 0.38
N PHE A 82 -3.58 -1.62 0.33
CA PHE A 82 -4.65 -2.55 0.71
C PHE A 82 -5.34 -3.08 -0.54
N LEU A 83 -5.44 -4.41 -0.65
CA LEU A 83 -5.95 -5.12 -1.82
C LEU A 83 -7.11 -6.04 -1.43
N LYS A 84 -8.18 -6.13 -2.25
CA LYS A 84 -9.30 -7.05 -1.97
C LYS A 84 -8.87 -8.50 -2.18
N ALA A 85 -8.05 -8.75 -3.19
CA ALA A 85 -7.44 -10.05 -3.46
C ALA A 85 -5.90 -9.94 -3.58
N LYS A 86 -5.19 -11.04 -3.33
CA LYS A 86 -3.72 -11.08 -3.37
C LYS A 86 -3.10 -10.58 -4.69
N ASN A 87 -3.82 -10.77 -5.80
CA ASN A 87 -3.36 -10.46 -7.15
C ASN A 87 -4.00 -9.19 -7.74
N ASP A 88 -4.74 -8.42 -6.93
CA ASP A 88 -5.30 -7.16 -7.41
C ASP A 88 -4.19 -6.17 -7.76
N ILE A 89 -4.39 -5.50 -8.89
CA ILE A 89 -3.53 -4.40 -9.36
C ILE A 89 -3.96 -3.04 -8.79
N THR A 90 -5.25 -2.87 -8.48
CA THR A 90 -5.80 -1.61 -7.99
C THR A 90 -6.05 -1.71 -6.49
N PRO A 91 -5.34 -0.92 -5.66
CA PRO A 91 -5.59 -0.91 -4.23
C PRO A 91 -6.89 -0.20 -3.89
N ILE A 92 -7.57 -0.71 -2.86
CA ILE A 92 -8.70 -0.01 -2.23
C ILE A 92 -8.24 1.10 -1.29
N GLY A 93 -6.98 1.04 -0.84
CA GLY A 93 -6.39 2.02 0.04
C GLY A 93 -4.87 2.08 -0.10
N TYR A 94 -4.30 3.26 0.10
CA TYR A 94 -2.86 3.50 0.04
C TYR A 94 -2.44 4.58 1.04
N PHE A 95 -1.56 4.24 1.98
CA PHE A 95 -1.07 5.15 3.02
C PHE A 95 0.43 5.36 2.90
N LEU A 96 0.87 6.62 2.90
CA LEU A 96 2.24 7.02 2.60
C LEU A 96 3.10 7.04 3.86
N PHE A 97 4.34 6.55 3.76
CA PHE A 97 5.31 6.59 4.86
C PHE A 97 5.81 8.00 5.18
N THR A 98 5.82 8.91 4.20
CA THR A 98 6.23 10.31 4.41
C THR A 98 5.30 11.04 5.38
N GLU A 99 4.08 10.55 5.55
CA GLU A 99 3.06 11.14 6.43
C GLU A 99 2.80 10.25 7.66
N LYS A 100 3.71 9.31 7.94
CA LYS A 100 3.64 8.40 9.08
C LYS A 100 3.97 9.14 10.38
N LYS A 101 3.00 9.18 11.29
CA LYS A 101 3.21 9.38 12.74
C LYS A 101 2.85 8.08 13.46
N LYS A 102 3.31 7.91 14.70
CA LYS A 102 3.18 6.64 15.46
C LYS A 102 1.75 6.07 15.44
N ASP A 103 0.76 6.93 15.63
CA ASP A 103 -0.65 6.55 15.80
C ASP A 103 -1.57 7.27 14.79
N LEU A 104 -0.99 7.88 13.75
CA LEU A 104 -1.72 8.66 12.75
C LEU A 104 -1.02 8.59 11.40
N TRP A 105 -1.73 8.19 10.36
CA TRP A 105 -1.18 8.13 9.00
C TRP A 105 -2.18 8.66 7.99
N SER A 106 -1.71 9.45 7.04
CA SER A 106 -2.54 9.97 5.95
C SER A 106 -2.42 9.10 4.70
N GLY A 107 -3.48 9.09 3.90
CA GLY A 107 -3.53 8.29 2.69
C GLY A 107 -4.81 8.49 1.89
N ILE A 108 -5.01 7.58 0.95
CA ILE A 108 -6.22 7.48 0.13
C ILE A 108 -6.94 6.19 0.51
N TRP A 109 -8.26 6.25 0.68
CA TRP A 109 -9.11 5.11 0.94
C TRP A 109 -10.39 5.22 0.13
N LYS A 110 -10.73 4.19 -0.65
CA LYS A 110 -11.91 4.17 -1.55
C LYS A 110 -12.09 5.44 -2.39
N LYS A 111 -10.97 6.01 -2.85
CA LYS A 111 -10.86 7.27 -3.64
C LYS A 111 -11.01 8.57 -2.85
N GLU A 112 -11.05 8.51 -1.53
CA GLU A 112 -11.11 9.68 -0.65
C GLU A 112 -9.79 9.88 0.09
N VAL A 113 -9.44 11.13 0.38
CA VAL A 113 -8.28 11.44 1.23
C VAL A 113 -8.69 11.26 2.68
N VAL A 114 -7.97 10.39 3.39
CA VAL A 114 -8.29 10.00 4.76
C VAL A 114 -7.04 9.98 5.64
N ARG A 115 -7.28 9.89 6.94
CA ARG A 115 -6.32 9.57 7.99
C ARG A 115 -6.75 8.26 8.64
N MET A 116 -5.81 7.35 8.88
CA MET A 116 -6.02 6.26 9.81
C MET A 116 -5.45 6.66 11.16
N GLU A 117 -6.28 6.61 12.20
CA GLU A 117 -5.90 6.94 13.57
C GLU A 117 -5.99 5.68 14.44
N LYS A 118 -4.94 5.39 15.20
CA LYS A 118 -4.92 4.19 16.05
C LYS A 118 -5.94 4.36 17.17
N GLU A 119 -6.81 3.37 17.36
CA GLU A 119 -7.71 3.35 18.50
C GLU A 119 -6.88 3.19 19.77
N ILE A 120 -6.63 4.30 20.46
CA ILE A 120 -6.05 4.25 21.79
C ILE A 120 -7.21 3.84 22.70
N THR A 121 -7.13 2.65 23.30
CA THR A 121 -7.99 2.29 24.41
C THR A 121 -7.76 3.30 25.53
N ARG A 122 -8.50 4.42 25.51
CA ARG A 122 -8.70 5.21 26.71
C ARG A 122 -9.40 4.26 27.64
N LYS A 123 -8.69 3.74 28.64
CA LYS A 123 -9.35 3.27 29.86
C LYS A 123 -10.34 4.38 30.19
N LYS A 124 -11.63 4.14 30.01
CA LYS A 124 -12.65 4.95 30.65
C LYS A 124 -12.21 4.94 32.10
N SER A 125 -11.67 6.05 32.59
CA SER A 125 -11.70 6.31 34.01
C SER A 125 -13.19 6.40 34.31
N ILE A 126 -13.76 5.24 34.64
CA ILE A 126 -14.95 5.18 35.45
C ILE A 126 -14.47 5.76 36.78
N LEU A 127 -14.50 7.09 36.87
CA LEU A 127 -14.71 7.79 38.12
C LEU A 127 -16.19 7.53 38.42
N GLU A 128 -16.45 6.35 38.97
CA GLU A 128 -17.52 6.13 39.95
C GLU A 128 -16.96 6.50 41.32
#